data_AF-A0A1I3RXP3-F1
#
_entry.id   AF-A0A1I3RXP3-F1
#
_cell.length_a   1.000
_cell.length_b   1.000
_cell.length_c   1.000
_cell.angle_alpha   90.00
_cell.angle_beta   90.00
_cell.angle_gamma   90.00
#
_symmetry.space_group_name_H-M   'P 1'
#
loop_
_entity.id
_entity.type
_entity.pdbx_description
1 polymer ?
#
loop_
_entity_poly.entity_id
_entity_poly.type
_entity_poly.pdbx_seq_one_letter_code
_entity_poly.pdbx_strand_id
1 'polypeptide(L)'
;MAVTTAINLNAAEGDYPFQHTRATKMLADGLNQVEREKQWNQRAVAKLLNYKTAVVLSHMAAGRVPIPIDRAPDIARVLKLNAGDFIMAVLEQRHPEIDWARMLSGARAAPKAKGSDSFVATDLEALAGAELDSLPQNVVNVLRDVVTDRNPSRRWMSLGEVPIVEAIRNHHPAGLTPVQRKALDEFLAKL
;
A
#
# COMPACT_ATOMS: atom_id res chain seq x y z
N MET A 1 -1.14 40.08 10.05
CA MET A 1 -1.23 39.36 11.34
C MET A 1 -0.44 38.07 11.19
N ALA A 2 0.78 38.04 11.71
CA ALA A 2 1.64 36.86 11.65
C ALA A 2 1.38 36.03 12.91
N VAL A 3 0.91 34.79 12.72
CA VAL A 3 0.73 33.84 13.82
C VAL A 3 2.10 33.23 14.10
N THR A 4 2.79 33.80 15.07
CA THR A 4 3.98 33.22 15.68
C THR A 4 3.53 32.03 16.52
N THR A 5 3.49 30.84 15.92
CA THR A 5 3.26 29.60 16.68
C THR A 5 4.47 29.38 17.57
N ALA A 6 4.29 29.61 18.87
CA ALA A 6 5.29 29.41 19.89
C ALA A 6 5.82 27.97 19.84
N ILE A 7 7.13 27.83 19.60
CA ILE A 7 7.86 26.60 19.84
C ILE A 7 7.73 26.31 21.34
N ASN A 8 7.00 25.27 21.67
CA ASN A 8 6.82 24.84 23.04
C ASN A 8 8.13 24.19 23.52
N LEU A 9 8.95 24.96 24.25
CA LEU A 9 10.25 24.54 24.84
C LEU A 9 10.06 23.89 26.22
N ASN A 10 9.04 23.05 26.39
CA ASN A 10 8.83 22.31 27.63
C ASN A 10 9.70 21.05 27.63
N ALA A 11 10.92 21.20 28.13
CA ALA A 11 11.78 20.12 28.57
C ALA A 11 11.17 19.44 29.81
N ALA A 12 10.30 18.43 29.61
CA ALA A 12 9.82 17.57 30.71
C ALA A 12 9.21 16.20 30.29
N GLU A 13 9.44 15.70 29.06
CA GLU A 13 9.06 14.32 28.69
C GLU A 13 10.22 13.59 27.98
N GLY A 14 11.03 12.88 28.77
CA GLY A 14 11.83 11.72 28.37
C GLY A 14 12.98 11.97 27.40
N ASP A 15 14.20 11.68 27.83
CA ASP A 15 15.49 11.81 27.11
C ASP A 15 15.62 10.99 25.78
N TYR A 16 14.51 10.46 25.25
CA TYR A 16 14.42 9.47 24.16
C TYR A 16 13.17 9.68 23.27
N PRO A 17 13.14 10.72 22.43
CA PRO A 17 11.97 11.09 21.63
C PRO A 17 11.47 10.01 20.65
N PHE A 18 12.33 9.08 20.24
CA PHE A 18 12.01 8.05 19.24
C PHE A 18 11.85 6.64 19.82
N GLN A 19 11.87 6.49 21.15
CA GLN A 19 11.90 5.18 21.83
C GLN A 19 10.78 4.24 21.37
N HIS A 20 9.59 4.79 21.12
CA HIS A 20 8.40 3.99 20.78
C HIS A 20 8.27 3.68 19.28
N THR A 21 9.12 4.28 18.45
CA THR A 21 9.04 4.13 16.99
C THR A 21 9.39 2.71 16.56
N ARG A 22 8.74 2.25 15.48
CA ARG A 22 8.97 0.93 14.92
C ARG A 22 10.44 0.73 14.51
N ALA A 23 11.06 1.75 13.94
CA ALA A 23 12.45 1.68 13.49
C ALA A 23 13.42 1.43 14.66
N THR A 24 13.22 2.12 15.79
CA THR A 24 14.04 1.93 17.00
C THR A 24 13.89 0.51 17.56
N LYS A 25 12.66 -0.02 17.62
CA LYS A 25 12.41 -1.41 18.04
C LYS A 25 13.10 -2.42 17.11
N MET A 26 12.91 -2.28 15.79
CA MET A 26 13.55 -3.15 14.80
C MET A 26 15.09 -3.10 14.90
N LEU A 27 15.66 -1.93 15.14
CA LEU A 27 17.11 -1.77 15.33
C LEU A 27 17.58 -2.48 16.60
N ALA A 28 16.90 -2.27 17.73
CA ALA A 28 17.23 -2.90 19.01
C ALA A 28 17.13 -4.43 18.92
N ASP A 29 16.05 -4.94 18.29
CA ASP A 29 15.84 -6.36 18.08
C ASP A 29 16.91 -6.97 17.16
N GLY A 30 17.25 -6.28 16.07
CA GLY A 30 18.32 -6.70 15.16
C GLY A 30 19.70 -6.76 15.84
N LEU A 31 20.01 -5.80 16.72
CA LEU A 31 21.24 -5.83 17.52
C LEU A 31 21.24 -7.02 18.49
N ASN A 32 20.15 -7.25 19.21
CA ASN A 32 20.01 -8.37 20.14
C ASN A 32 20.09 -9.74 19.42
N GLN A 33 19.50 -9.85 18.23
CA GLN A 33 19.56 -11.07 17.43
C GLN A 33 20.99 -11.38 16.98
N VAL A 34 21.70 -10.38 16.47
CA VAL A 34 23.08 -10.55 16.01
C VAL A 34 24.04 -10.84 17.17
N GLU A 35 23.80 -10.26 18.34
CA GLU A 35 24.54 -10.59 19.56
C GLU A 35 24.34 -12.06 19.95
N ARG A 36 23.11 -12.59 19.88
CA ARG A 36 22.83 -14.00 20.18
C ARG A 36 23.39 -14.97 19.14
N GLU A 37 23.20 -14.68 17.86
CA GLU A 37 23.59 -15.58 16.75
C GLU A 37 25.10 -15.60 16.49
N LYS A 38 25.73 -14.42 16.51
CA LYS A 38 27.12 -14.24 16.05
C LYS A 38 28.07 -13.80 17.15
N GLN A 39 27.56 -13.59 18.37
CA GLN A 39 28.33 -13.04 19.51
C GLN A 39 28.99 -11.69 19.17
N TRP A 40 28.38 -10.93 18.27
CA TRP A 40 28.86 -9.60 17.93
C TRP A 40 28.31 -8.57 18.91
N ASN A 41 29.19 -7.92 19.65
CA ASN A 41 28.81 -6.80 20.49
C ASN A 41 28.54 -5.53 19.64
N GLN A 42 27.89 -4.54 20.25
CA GLN A 42 27.56 -3.28 19.57
C GLN A 42 28.79 -2.55 18.98
N ARG A 43 29.99 -2.73 19.56
CA ARG A 43 31.24 -2.15 19.02
C ARG A 43 31.66 -2.82 17.71
N ALA A 44 31.53 -4.14 17.62
CA ALA A 44 31.81 -4.88 16.40
C ALA A 44 30.85 -4.47 15.27
N VAL A 45 29.56 -4.34 15.59
CA VAL A 45 28.55 -3.85 14.65
C VAL A 45 28.84 -2.41 14.21
N ALA A 46 29.22 -1.52 15.13
CA ALA A 46 29.62 -0.15 14.81
C ALA A 46 30.78 -0.11 13.81
N LYS A 47 31.80 -0.95 14.01
CA LYS A 47 32.96 -1.04 13.13
C LYS A 47 32.57 -1.53 11.73
N LEU A 48 31.69 -2.53 11.62
CA LEU A 48 31.18 -3.03 10.34
C LEU A 48 30.39 -1.95 9.59
N LEU A 49 29.63 -1.15 10.32
CA LEU A 49 28.88 -0.01 9.81
C LEU A 49 29.72 1.26 9.73
N ASN A 50 31.05 1.18 9.80
CA ASN A 50 31.97 2.33 9.69
C ASN A 50 31.60 3.53 10.59
N TYR A 51 31.03 3.28 11.78
CA TYR A 51 30.81 4.30 12.79
C TYR A 51 32.06 4.46 13.65
N LYS A 52 32.45 5.71 13.90
CA LYS A 52 33.60 6.05 14.75
C LYS A 52 33.42 5.56 16.20
N THR A 53 32.18 5.57 16.70
CA THR A 53 31.86 5.18 18.08
C THR A 53 30.59 4.33 18.13
N ALA A 54 30.59 3.31 19.00
CA ALA A 54 29.42 2.43 19.20
C ALA A 54 28.26 3.12 19.93
N VAL A 55 28.56 4.23 20.62
CA VAL A 55 27.58 5.04 21.34
C VAL A 55 26.47 5.55 20.41
N VAL A 56 26.81 5.85 19.15
CA VAL A 56 25.81 6.29 18.16
C VAL A 56 24.76 5.20 17.91
N LEU A 57 25.18 3.94 17.77
CA LEU A 57 24.24 2.81 17.63
C LEU A 57 23.38 2.63 18.87
N SER A 58 23.98 2.75 20.06
CA SER A 58 23.24 2.68 21.34
C SER A 58 22.19 3.79 21.45
N HIS A 59 22.52 5.03 21.09
CA HIS A 59 21.58 6.14 21.10
C HIS A 59 20.45 5.96 20.07
N MET A 60 20.74 5.42 18.88
CA MET A 60 19.70 5.09 17.90
C MET A 60 18.78 3.98 18.41
N ALA A 61 19.35 2.92 18.99
CA ALA A 61 18.60 1.78 19.51
C ALA A 61 17.76 2.12 20.75
N ALA A 62 18.18 3.12 21.54
CA ALA A 62 17.38 3.65 22.64
C ALA A 62 16.36 4.71 22.19
N GLY A 63 16.45 5.20 20.95
CA GLY A 63 15.56 6.26 20.43
C GLY A 63 15.92 7.67 20.88
N ARG A 64 17.18 7.91 21.30
CA ARG A 64 17.68 9.25 21.63
C ARG A 64 17.96 10.08 20.37
N VAL A 65 18.38 9.41 19.30
CA VAL A 65 18.64 10.03 18.00
C VAL A 65 17.96 9.23 16.88
N PRO A 66 17.48 9.88 15.82
CA PRO A 66 16.79 9.20 14.73
C PRO A 66 17.79 8.46 13.84
N ILE A 67 17.35 7.35 13.25
CA ILE A 67 18.17 6.52 12.37
C ILE A 67 18.37 7.24 11.02
N PRO A 68 19.60 7.43 10.51
CA PRO A 68 19.82 8.11 9.22
C PRO A 68 19.27 7.29 8.04
N ILE A 69 18.51 7.94 7.15
CA ILE A 69 17.92 7.30 5.95
C ILE A 69 19.02 6.68 5.09
N ASP A 70 20.10 7.42 4.84
CA ASP A 70 21.22 6.98 3.99
C ASP A 70 21.94 5.74 4.53
N ARG A 71 21.84 5.51 5.85
CA ARG A 71 22.49 4.37 6.53
C ARG A 71 21.53 3.20 6.74
N ALA A 72 20.23 3.39 6.56
CA ALA A 72 19.23 2.35 6.76
C ALA A 72 19.47 1.09 5.90
N PRO A 73 19.88 1.18 4.61
CA PRO A 73 20.16 -0.01 3.81
C PRO A 73 21.34 -0.83 4.34
N ASP A 74 22.42 -0.17 4.77
CA ASP A 74 23.61 -0.83 5.32
C ASP A 74 23.32 -1.46 6.68
N ILE A 75 22.58 -0.76 7.54
CA ILE A 75 22.14 -1.25 8.84
C ILE A 75 21.29 -2.51 8.65
N ALA A 76 20.29 -2.47 7.76
CA ALA A 76 19.44 -3.62 7.48
C ALA A 76 20.25 -4.82 6.99
N ARG A 77 21.23 -4.60 6.09
CA ARG A 77 22.11 -5.65 5.58
C ARG A 77 22.94 -6.30 6.70
N VAL A 78 23.60 -5.50 7.53
CA VAL A 78 24.47 -6.01 8.61
C VAL A 78 23.66 -6.74 9.69
N LEU A 79 22.47 -6.21 10.02
CA LEU A 79 21.58 -6.79 11.02
C LEU A 79 20.63 -7.86 10.48
N LYS A 80 20.73 -8.20 9.19
CA LYS A 80 19.83 -9.15 8.48
C LYS A 80 18.34 -8.80 8.62
N LEU A 81 18.00 -7.53 8.72
CA LEU A 81 16.61 -7.06 8.74
C LEU A 81 16.04 -7.06 7.32
N ASN A 82 14.71 -7.15 7.18
CA ASN A 82 14.07 -6.86 5.91
C ASN A 82 14.31 -5.38 5.55
N ALA A 83 15.10 -5.14 4.50
CA ALA A 83 15.49 -3.79 4.10
C ALA A 83 14.29 -2.90 3.74
N GLY A 84 13.27 -3.45 3.08
CA GLY A 84 12.08 -2.70 2.71
C GLY A 84 11.30 -2.23 3.92
N ASP A 85 11.05 -3.13 4.87
CA ASP A 85 10.30 -2.82 6.09
C ASP A 85 11.07 -1.87 7.01
N PHE A 86 12.39 -2.07 7.13
CA PHE A 86 13.23 -1.23 7.97
C PHE A 86 13.36 0.19 7.41
N ILE A 87 13.59 0.34 6.10
CA ILE A 87 13.65 1.66 5.46
C ILE A 87 12.31 2.38 5.62
N MET A 88 11.18 1.69 5.42
CA MET A 88 9.85 2.27 5.63
C MET A 88 9.69 2.79 7.06
N ALA A 89 10.05 1.97 8.06
CA ALA A 89 9.99 2.37 9.46
C ALA A 89 10.88 3.59 9.76
N VAL A 90 12.06 3.69 9.13
CA VAL A 90 12.96 4.86 9.27
C VAL A 90 12.36 6.11 8.64
N LEU A 91 11.66 5.99 7.51
CA LEU A 91 10.95 7.11 6.88
C LEU A 91 9.80 7.60 7.77
N GLU A 92 8.98 6.68 8.29
CA GLU A 92 7.91 6.99 9.25
C GLU A 92 8.45 7.68 10.52
N GLN A 93 9.61 7.28 11.02
CA GLN A 93 10.26 7.90 12.18
C GLN A 93 10.65 9.35 11.93
N ARG A 94 11.13 9.69 10.73
CA ARG A 94 11.66 11.03 10.40
C ARG A 94 10.63 12.00 9.86
N HIS A 95 9.63 11.46 9.19
CA HIS A 95 8.55 12.21 8.54
C HIS A 95 7.21 11.60 8.96
N PRO A 96 6.84 11.70 10.25
CA PRO A 96 5.58 11.15 10.75
C PRO A 96 4.34 11.82 10.14
N GLU A 97 4.49 13.01 9.57
CA GLU A 97 3.44 13.75 8.87
C GLU A 97 3.08 13.16 7.50
N ILE A 98 3.92 12.29 6.94
CA ILE A 98 3.73 11.71 5.62
C ILE A 98 3.22 10.26 5.76
N ASP A 99 2.08 9.96 5.14
CA ASP A 99 1.58 8.60 4.99
C ASP A 99 2.36 7.87 3.86
N TRP A 100 3.56 7.40 4.21
CA TRP A 100 4.46 6.70 3.29
C TRP A 100 3.84 5.41 2.71
N ALA A 101 3.00 4.73 3.48
CA ALA A 101 2.32 3.52 3.03
C ALA A 101 1.36 3.84 1.87
N ARG A 102 0.60 4.92 1.97
CA ARG A 102 -0.28 5.41 0.90
C ARG A 102 0.50 6.00 -0.28
N MET A 103 1.59 6.72 -0.03
CA MET A 103 2.36 7.35 -1.11
C MET A 103 3.11 6.33 -1.97
N LEU A 104 3.64 5.26 -1.35
CA LEU A 104 4.44 4.25 -2.05
C LEU A 104 3.61 3.06 -2.56
N SER A 105 2.38 2.86 -2.09
CA SER A 105 1.47 1.86 -2.67
C SER A 105 1.02 2.23 -4.09
N GLY A 106 0.97 3.51 -4.44
CA GLY A 106 0.73 3.97 -5.82
C GLY A 106 1.90 3.74 -6.79
N ALA A 107 3.12 3.49 -6.28
CA ALA A 107 4.34 3.35 -7.08
C ALA A 107 4.75 1.89 -7.38
N ARG A 108 4.13 0.90 -6.74
CA ARG A 108 4.38 -0.54 -6.98
C ARG A 108 3.23 -1.17 -7.74
N ALA A 109 3.23 -1.00 -9.06
CA ALA A 109 2.53 -1.93 -9.94
C ALA A 109 3.37 -3.22 -10.07
N ALA A 110 2.75 -4.35 -9.69
CA ALA A 110 3.12 -5.77 -9.87
C ALA A 110 3.94 -6.46 -8.74
N PRO A 111 3.75 -7.79 -8.57
CA PRO A 111 2.49 -8.47 -8.26
C PRO A 111 2.61 -9.14 -6.88
N LYS A 112 1.68 -8.90 -5.95
CA LYS A 112 1.65 -9.62 -4.67
C LYS A 112 0.67 -10.78 -4.71
N ALA A 113 1.22 -11.95 -4.44
CA ALA A 113 0.52 -13.14 -4.03
C ALA A 113 -0.37 -12.88 -2.79
N LYS A 114 -1.52 -13.56 -2.80
CA LYS A 114 -2.42 -13.93 -1.68
C LYS A 114 -2.36 -13.05 -0.42
N GLY A 115 -3.43 -12.26 -0.23
CA GLY A 115 -3.80 -11.69 1.06
C GLY A 115 -3.51 -10.19 1.23
N SER A 116 -3.65 -9.38 0.18
CA SER A 116 -3.71 -7.93 0.37
C SER A 116 -5.15 -7.51 0.60
N ASP A 117 -5.42 -6.85 1.74
CA ASP A 117 -6.53 -5.91 1.93
C ASP A 117 -6.47 -4.85 0.82
N SER A 118 -6.99 -5.22 -0.34
CA SER A 118 -7.25 -4.29 -1.41
C SER A 118 -8.53 -3.60 -1.01
N PHE A 119 -8.50 -2.29 -0.80
CA PHE A 119 -9.70 -1.47 -0.60
C PHE A 119 -10.77 -1.80 -1.65
N VAL A 120 -10.35 -2.08 -2.89
CA VAL A 120 -11.23 -2.54 -3.97
C VAL A 120 -11.79 -3.94 -3.71
N ALA A 121 -11.02 -4.87 -3.16
CA ALA A 121 -11.55 -6.19 -2.79
C ALA A 121 -12.56 -6.06 -1.66
N THR A 122 -12.27 -5.30 -0.60
CA THR A 122 -13.20 -5.06 0.50
C THR A 122 -14.49 -4.38 0.05
N ASP A 123 -14.39 -3.36 -0.82
CA ASP A 123 -15.56 -2.71 -1.41
C ASP A 123 -16.37 -3.66 -2.30
N LEU A 124 -15.70 -4.49 -3.10
CA LEU A 124 -16.37 -5.49 -3.94
C LEU A 124 -17.04 -6.59 -3.12
N GLU A 125 -16.44 -7.02 -2.02
CA GLU A 125 -17.03 -7.98 -1.09
C GLU A 125 -18.24 -7.39 -0.36
N ALA A 126 -18.15 -6.12 0.03
CA ALA A 126 -19.27 -5.38 0.60
C ALA A 126 -20.43 -5.24 -0.40
N LEU A 127 -20.15 -4.97 -1.68
CA LEU A 127 -21.15 -4.89 -2.74
C LEU A 127 -21.73 -6.25 -3.12
N ALA A 128 -20.90 -7.30 -3.12
CA ALA A 128 -21.32 -8.67 -3.42
C ALA A 128 -22.06 -9.35 -2.25
N GLY A 129 -21.89 -8.83 -1.03
CA GLY A 129 -22.45 -9.43 0.19
C GLY A 129 -21.81 -10.78 0.57
N ALA A 130 -20.67 -11.12 -0.04
CA ALA A 130 -19.97 -12.38 0.12
C ALA A 130 -18.48 -12.19 -0.17
N GLU A 131 -17.63 -13.03 0.43
CA GLU A 131 -16.18 -13.04 0.16
C GLU A 131 -15.93 -13.39 -1.32
N LEU A 132 -14.92 -12.79 -1.95
CA LEU A 132 -14.62 -13.03 -3.37
C LEU A 132 -14.30 -14.50 -3.65
N ASP A 133 -13.68 -15.18 -2.68
CA ASP A 133 -13.34 -16.61 -2.76
C ASP A 133 -14.58 -17.52 -2.62
N SER A 134 -15.69 -17.00 -2.09
CA SER A 134 -16.96 -17.73 -1.93
C SER A 134 -17.93 -17.56 -3.10
N LEU A 135 -17.55 -16.78 -4.12
CA LEU A 135 -18.41 -16.49 -5.25
C LEU A 135 -18.69 -17.75 -6.12
N PRO A 136 -19.92 -17.91 -6.62
CA PRO A 136 -20.25 -18.95 -7.59
C PRO A 136 -19.35 -18.92 -8.83
N GLN A 137 -18.96 -20.09 -9.35
CA GLN A 137 -18.00 -20.21 -10.45
C GLN A 137 -18.45 -19.46 -11.73
N ASN A 138 -19.76 -19.37 -11.99
CA ASN A 138 -20.31 -18.60 -13.11
C ASN A 138 -20.04 -17.10 -12.97
N VAL A 139 -20.11 -16.55 -11.75
CA VAL A 139 -19.81 -15.14 -11.47
C VAL A 139 -18.31 -14.88 -11.63
N VAL A 140 -17.48 -15.80 -11.12
CA VAL A 140 -16.02 -15.74 -11.27
C VAL A 140 -15.60 -15.73 -12.74
N ASN A 141 -16.24 -16.54 -13.57
CA ASN A 141 -15.96 -16.58 -15.01
C ASN A 141 -16.30 -15.25 -15.69
N VAL A 142 -17.45 -14.66 -15.36
CA VAL A 142 -17.84 -13.34 -15.86
C VAL A 142 -16.83 -12.27 -15.44
N LEU A 143 -16.40 -12.25 -14.18
CA LEU A 143 -15.39 -11.30 -13.70
C LEU A 143 -14.06 -11.45 -14.46
N ARG A 144 -13.65 -12.68 -14.75
CA ARG A 144 -12.46 -12.94 -15.58
C ARG A 144 -12.63 -12.42 -17.01
N ASP A 145 -13.79 -12.64 -17.62
CA ASP A 145 -14.06 -12.15 -18.97
C ASP A 145 -14.08 -10.61 -19.03
N VAL A 146 -14.64 -9.95 -18.01
CA VAL A 146 -14.63 -8.49 -17.88
C VAL A 146 -13.20 -7.96 -17.75
N VAL A 147 -12.39 -8.55 -16.87
CA VAL A 147 -11.02 -8.10 -16.58
C VAL A 147 -10.07 -8.36 -17.74
N THR A 148 -10.31 -9.42 -18.52
CA THR A 148 -9.50 -9.74 -19.71
C THR A 148 -9.84 -8.88 -20.93
N ASP A 149 -11.00 -8.23 -20.95
CA ASP A 149 -11.37 -7.31 -22.02
C ASP A 149 -10.52 -6.03 -21.96
N ARG A 150 -9.98 -5.62 -23.12
CA ARG A 150 -9.17 -4.40 -23.24
C ARG A 150 -10.01 -3.13 -23.07
N ASN A 151 -11.31 -3.20 -23.37
CA ASN A 151 -12.24 -2.07 -23.25
C ASN A 151 -13.59 -2.55 -22.70
N PRO A 152 -13.67 -2.92 -21.40
CA PRO A 152 -14.87 -3.53 -20.83
C PRO A 152 -16.10 -2.63 -20.98
N SER A 153 -15.94 -1.31 -20.85
CA SER A 153 -17.03 -0.33 -21.01
C SER A 153 -17.70 -0.29 -22.39
N ARG A 154 -17.10 -0.91 -23.42
CA ARG A 154 -17.73 -1.00 -24.76
C ARG A 154 -18.60 -2.25 -24.93
N ARG A 155 -18.27 -3.32 -24.23
CA ARG A 155 -18.90 -4.64 -24.39
C ARG A 155 -19.85 -4.96 -23.25
N TRP A 156 -19.54 -4.48 -22.05
CA TRP A 156 -20.28 -4.73 -20.83
C TRP A 156 -21.14 -3.53 -20.49
N MET A 157 -22.35 -3.82 -20.00
CA MET A 157 -23.34 -2.80 -19.66
C MET A 157 -23.07 -2.25 -18.27
N SER A 158 -23.22 -0.94 -18.11
CA SER A 158 -23.30 -0.29 -16.80
C SER A 158 -24.65 -0.58 -16.12
N LEU A 159 -24.71 -0.41 -14.80
CA LEU A 159 -25.94 -0.64 -14.03
C LEU A 159 -27.13 0.21 -14.49
N GLY A 160 -26.87 1.41 -15.03
CA GLY A 160 -27.93 2.27 -15.59
C GLY A 160 -28.43 1.81 -16.97
N GLU A 161 -27.64 1.06 -17.72
CA GLU A 161 -27.99 0.56 -19.05
C GLU A 161 -28.77 -0.75 -19.01
N VAL A 162 -28.63 -1.54 -17.93
CA VAL A 162 -29.30 -2.84 -17.78
C VAL A 162 -30.82 -2.74 -17.99
N PRO A 163 -31.57 -1.82 -17.34
CA PRO A 163 -33.02 -1.73 -17.54
C PRO A 163 -33.41 -1.38 -18.98
N ILE A 164 -32.60 -0.55 -19.65
CA ILE A 164 -32.83 -0.13 -21.03
C ILE A 164 -32.65 -1.33 -21.97
N VAL A 165 -31.57 -2.09 -21.79
CA VAL A 165 -31.29 -3.25 -22.64
C VAL A 165 -32.26 -4.39 -22.37
N GLU A 166 -32.68 -4.61 -21.12
CA GLU A 166 -33.74 -5.55 -20.80
C GLU A 166 -35.07 -5.16 -21.44
N ALA A 167 -35.44 -3.87 -21.42
CA ALA A 167 -36.61 -3.38 -22.12
C ALA A 167 -36.50 -3.66 -23.64
N ILE A 168 -35.35 -3.39 -24.26
CA ILE A 168 -35.11 -3.69 -25.67
C ILE A 168 -35.21 -5.19 -25.95
N ARG A 169 -34.61 -6.06 -25.13
CA ARG A 169 -34.66 -7.52 -25.30
C ARG A 169 -36.07 -8.07 -25.17
N ASN A 170 -36.87 -7.51 -24.25
CA ASN A 170 -38.26 -7.91 -24.07
C ASN A 170 -39.14 -7.53 -25.28
N HIS A 171 -38.88 -6.37 -25.90
CA HIS A 171 -39.64 -5.91 -27.07
C HIS A 171 -39.12 -6.49 -28.40
N HIS A 172 -37.82 -6.83 -28.46
CA HIS A 172 -37.15 -7.36 -29.66
C HIS A 172 -36.25 -8.55 -29.31
N PRO A 173 -36.83 -9.72 -28.97
CA PRO A 173 -36.06 -10.90 -28.51
C PRO A 173 -35.18 -11.51 -29.62
N ALA A 174 -35.56 -11.34 -30.89
CA ALA A 174 -34.77 -11.79 -32.04
C ALA A 174 -33.71 -10.75 -32.50
N GLY A 175 -33.59 -9.61 -31.80
CA GLY A 175 -32.75 -8.49 -32.18
C GLY A 175 -33.42 -7.54 -33.19
N LEU A 176 -32.68 -6.50 -33.58
CA LEU A 176 -33.13 -5.52 -34.57
C LEU A 176 -32.85 -6.02 -35.99
N THR A 177 -33.84 -5.90 -36.87
CA THR A 177 -33.66 -6.13 -38.32
C THR A 177 -32.68 -5.10 -38.90
N PRO A 178 -32.02 -5.40 -40.05
CA PRO A 178 -31.09 -4.46 -40.68
C PRO A 178 -31.69 -3.08 -40.97
N VAL A 179 -32.99 -3.04 -41.31
CA VAL A 179 -33.73 -1.80 -41.57
C VAL A 179 -33.93 -0.98 -40.30
N GLN A 180 -34.28 -1.64 -39.19
CA GLN A 180 -34.44 -1.00 -37.90
C GLN A 180 -33.10 -0.52 -37.33
N ARG A 181 -32.01 -1.27 -37.56
CA ARG A 181 -30.66 -0.85 -37.17
C ARG A 181 -30.25 0.43 -37.89
N LYS A 182 -30.48 0.52 -39.20
CA LYS A 182 -30.21 1.74 -39.97
C LYS A 182 -31.01 2.95 -39.47
N ALA A 183 -32.29 2.75 -39.16
CA ALA A 183 -33.13 3.81 -38.60
C ALA A 183 -32.65 4.28 -37.22
N LEU A 184 -32.15 3.36 -36.37
CA LEU A 184 -31.57 3.69 -35.08
C LEU A 184 -30.24 4.47 -35.24
N ASP A 185 -29.37 4.04 -36.15
CA ASP A 185 -28.11 4.73 -36.42
C ASP A 185 -28.35 6.17 -36.94
N GLU A 186 -29.34 6.36 -37.81
CA GLU A 186 -29.75 7.69 -38.30
C GLU A 186 -30.37 8.57 -37.20
N PHE A 187 -31.04 7.98 -36.21
CA PHE A 187 -31.58 8.69 -35.05
C PHE A 187 -30.48 9.10 -34.08
N LEU A 188 -29.57 8.18 -33.75
CA LEU A 188 -28.44 8.44 -32.84
C LEU A 188 -27.46 9.45 -33.41
N ALA A 189 -27.27 9.50 -34.74
CA ALA A 189 -26.43 10.51 -35.38
C ALA A 189 -26.99 11.95 -35.33
N LYS A 190 -28.26 12.12 -34.92
CA LYS A 190 -28.92 13.42 -34.78
C LYS A 190 -29.01 13.92 -33.33
N LEU A 191 -28.65 13.07 -32.37
CA LEU A 191 -28.50 13.40 -30.95
C LEU A 191 -27.09 13.94 -30.69
#